data_AF-A0A916SRA0-F1
#
_entry.id   AF-A0A916SRA0-F1
#
_cell.length_a   1.000
_cell.length_b   1.000
_cell.length_c   1.000
_cell.angle_alpha   90.00
_cell.angle_beta   90.00
_cell.angle_gamma   90.00
#
_symmetry.space_group_name_H-M   'P 1'
#
loop_
_entity.id
_entity.type
_entity.pdbx_description
1 polymer ?
#
loop_
_entity_poly.entity_id
_entity_poly.type
_entity_poly.pdbx_seq_one_letter_code
_entity_poly.pdbx_strand_id
1 'polypeptide(L)'
;MDDIVRQAIAKWPNVPNCYGWLGLDARGNWYMRDDQTQGAGTFAGGSAASKGSLLKHDKLIDFIARNYESDKAGQWFFQNGPQRVYVELEATPLVWRIAGGPDFAVTAHTGKAARVQRCILDEHGRVYLDTQLGFGLVHTQDMLHAADAIEQGLWVPQEVLTRELPQRFAYVRSPAASQPVRP
;
A
#
# COMPACT_ATOMS: atom_id res chain seq x y z
N MET A 1 1.67 -15.47 -1.29
CA MET A 1 1.64 -15.89 -2.70
C MET A 1 1.05 -17.28 -2.81
N ASP A 2 -0.05 -17.39 -3.54
CA ASP A 2 -0.81 -18.63 -3.76
C ASP A 2 0.00 -19.62 -4.62
N ASP A 3 -0.22 -20.94 -4.47
CA ASP A 3 0.55 -21.97 -5.18
C ASP A 3 0.35 -21.93 -6.70
N ILE A 4 -0.86 -21.58 -7.15
CA ILE A 4 -1.16 -21.41 -8.58
C ILE A 4 -0.29 -20.32 -9.22
N VAL A 5 0.03 -19.28 -8.45
CA VAL A 5 0.90 -18.17 -8.90
C VAL A 5 2.34 -18.66 -9.03
N ARG A 6 2.83 -19.41 -8.03
CA ARG A 6 4.18 -20.01 -8.07
C ARG A 6 4.37 -20.94 -9.27
N GLN A 7 3.38 -21.78 -9.56
CA GLN A 7 3.39 -22.66 -10.73
C GLN A 7 3.43 -21.88 -12.05
N ALA A 8 2.68 -20.78 -12.13
CA ALA A 8 2.65 -19.95 -13.33
C ALA A 8 4.00 -19.23 -13.59
N ILE A 9 4.68 -18.75 -12.54
CA ILE A 9 6.03 -18.17 -12.63
C ILE A 9 7.03 -19.18 -13.20
N ALA A 10 7.00 -20.43 -12.72
CA ALA A 10 7.88 -21.49 -13.22
C ALA A 10 7.65 -21.82 -14.70
N LYS A 11 6.39 -21.74 -15.15
CA LYS A 11 6.01 -22.03 -16.54
C LYS A 11 6.38 -20.91 -17.51
N TRP A 12 6.30 -19.65 -17.07
CA TRP A 12 6.50 -18.48 -17.93
C TRP A 12 7.33 -17.39 -17.20
N PRO A 13 8.65 -17.54 -17.08
CA PRO A 13 9.45 -16.66 -16.24
C PRO A 13 9.62 -15.22 -16.79
N ASN A 14 9.40 -15.00 -18.09
CA ASN A 14 9.76 -13.75 -18.79
C ASN A 14 8.55 -12.90 -19.20
N VAL A 15 7.47 -12.91 -18.42
CA VAL A 15 6.30 -12.06 -18.72
C VAL A 15 6.58 -10.61 -18.32
N PRO A 16 6.43 -9.63 -19.22
CA PRO A 16 6.70 -8.23 -18.92
C PRO A 16 5.85 -7.72 -17.75
N ASN A 17 6.47 -6.94 -16.88
CA ASN A 17 5.78 -6.31 -15.75
C ASN A 17 4.79 -5.25 -16.23
N CYS A 18 3.73 -5.05 -15.45
CA CYS A 18 2.71 -4.05 -15.66
C CYS A 18 2.87 -2.92 -14.64
N TYR A 19 2.67 -1.67 -15.07
CA TYR A 19 2.85 -0.46 -14.26
C TYR A 19 1.69 0.51 -14.50
N GLY A 20 1.33 1.30 -13.50
CA GLY A 20 0.36 2.41 -13.63
C GLY A 20 -1.12 2.01 -13.57
N TRP A 21 -1.45 0.75 -13.87
CA TRP A 21 -2.82 0.24 -13.98
C TRP A 21 -3.54 -0.02 -12.65
N LEU A 22 -2.80 -0.24 -11.56
CA LEU A 22 -3.36 -0.49 -10.23
C LEU A 22 -2.90 0.60 -9.25
N GLY A 23 -3.84 1.18 -8.52
CA GLY A 23 -3.58 2.15 -7.46
C GLY A 23 -4.10 1.68 -6.10
N LEU A 24 -3.43 2.10 -5.03
CA LEU A 24 -3.84 1.89 -3.63
C LEU A 24 -4.02 3.23 -2.91
N ASP A 25 -5.26 3.55 -2.56
CA ASP A 25 -5.59 4.80 -1.89
C ASP A 25 -5.18 4.82 -0.40
N ALA A 26 -5.24 5.99 0.23
CA ALA A 26 -4.90 6.18 1.64
C ALA A 26 -5.88 5.51 2.63
N ARG A 27 -6.95 4.86 2.13
CA ARG A 27 -7.94 4.12 2.91
C ARG A 27 -7.82 2.60 2.71
N GLY A 28 -6.89 2.15 1.87
CA GLY A 28 -6.68 0.75 1.58
C GLY A 28 -7.56 0.20 0.45
N ASN A 29 -8.17 1.07 -0.35
CA ASN A 29 -8.98 0.68 -1.50
C ASN A 29 -8.14 0.58 -2.78
N TRP A 30 -8.48 -0.41 -3.59
CA TRP A 30 -7.84 -0.66 -4.88
C TRP A 30 -8.55 0.10 -6.01
N TYR A 31 -7.77 0.69 -6.92
CA TYR A 31 -8.28 1.44 -8.08
C TYR A 31 -7.67 0.91 -9.37
N MET A 32 -8.51 0.74 -10.39
CA MET A 32 -8.10 0.41 -11.75
C MET A 32 -7.93 1.70 -12.57
N ARG A 33 -6.85 1.79 -13.33
CA ARG A 33 -6.47 2.99 -14.09
C ARG A 33 -6.12 2.62 -15.53
N ASP A 34 -7.03 2.90 -16.46
CA ASP A 34 -6.76 2.76 -17.90
C ASP A 34 -5.84 3.86 -18.43
N ASP A 35 -5.48 3.77 -19.71
CA ASP A 35 -4.57 4.75 -20.35
C ASP A 35 -5.14 6.18 -20.30
N GLN A 36 -6.45 6.36 -20.42
CA GLN A 36 -7.09 7.67 -20.31
C GLN A 36 -6.96 8.23 -18.88
N THR A 37 -7.22 7.40 -17.87
CA THR A 37 -7.04 7.73 -16.46
C THR A 37 -5.61 8.12 -16.15
N GLN A 38 -4.64 7.37 -16.70
CA GLN A 38 -3.22 7.65 -16.55
C GLN A 38 -2.82 8.97 -17.22
N GLY A 39 -3.37 9.25 -18.42
CA GLY A 39 -3.19 10.53 -19.12
C GLY A 39 -3.80 11.73 -18.37
N ALA A 40 -4.80 11.51 -17.51
CA ALA A 40 -5.42 12.56 -16.71
C ALA A 40 -4.58 13.01 -15.49
N GLY A 41 -3.48 12.32 -15.18
CA GLY A 41 -2.51 12.73 -14.17
C GLY A 41 -2.00 11.60 -13.27
N THR A 42 -1.27 11.98 -12.21
CA THR A 42 -0.71 11.04 -11.23
C THR A 42 -1.82 10.45 -10.35
N PHE A 43 -1.57 9.27 -9.77
CA PHE A 43 -2.48 8.69 -8.79
C PHE A 43 -2.41 9.42 -7.44
N ALA A 44 -1.20 9.70 -6.95
CA ALA A 44 -0.99 10.53 -5.76
C ALA A 44 -1.11 12.01 -6.11
N GLY A 45 -1.97 12.76 -5.39
CA GLY A 45 -2.13 14.20 -5.58
C GLY A 45 -2.83 14.63 -6.88
N GLY A 46 -3.40 13.68 -7.63
CA GLY A 46 -4.14 13.96 -8.85
C GLY A 46 -5.61 14.28 -8.62
N SER A 47 -6.38 14.32 -9.71
CA SER A 47 -7.81 14.61 -9.69
C SER A 47 -8.65 13.34 -9.48
N ALA A 48 -9.96 13.51 -9.27
CA ALA A 48 -10.89 12.38 -9.30
C ALA A 48 -10.80 11.59 -10.62
N ALA A 49 -10.50 12.26 -11.74
CA ALA A 49 -10.32 11.60 -13.04
C ALA A 49 -9.05 10.76 -13.10
N SER A 50 -7.94 11.20 -12.49
CA SER A 50 -6.68 10.44 -12.50
C SER A 50 -6.62 9.31 -11.47
N LYS A 51 -7.58 9.29 -10.52
CA LYS A 51 -7.74 8.22 -9.53
C LYS A 51 -8.19 6.92 -10.16
N GLY A 52 -9.03 7.00 -11.20
CA GLY A 52 -9.61 5.84 -11.88
C GLY A 52 -10.82 5.25 -11.17
N SER A 53 -11.10 3.98 -11.43
CA SER A 53 -12.31 3.30 -10.97
C SER A 53 -12.03 2.43 -9.74
N LEU A 54 -12.81 2.64 -8.68
CA LEU A 54 -12.75 1.79 -7.48
C LEU A 54 -13.06 0.34 -7.84
N LEU A 55 -12.16 -0.58 -7.48
CA LEU A 55 -12.37 -2.01 -7.65
C LEU A 55 -13.35 -2.53 -6.59
N LYS A 56 -14.43 -3.16 -7.04
CA LYS A 56 -15.52 -3.68 -6.17
C LYS A 56 -15.67 -5.20 -6.19
N HIS A 57 -14.81 -5.90 -6.93
CA HIS A 57 -14.93 -7.34 -7.10
C HIS A 57 -14.17 -8.07 -6.01
N ASP A 58 -14.86 -8.45 -4.93
CA ASP A 58 -14.27 -8.98 -3.69
C ASP A 58 -13.28 -10.13 -3.91
N LYS A 59 -13.62 -11.13 -4.74
CA LYS A 59 -12.71 -12.25 -5.03
C LYS A 59 -11.38 -11.81 -5.67
N LEU A 60 -11.42 -10.73 -6.45
CA LEU A 60 -10.23 -10.17 -7.08
C LEU A 60 -9.43 -9.34 -6.06
N ILE A 61 -10.11 -8.57 -5.22
CA ILE A 61 -9.48 -7.84 -4.11
C ILE A 61 -8.75 -8.81 -3.17
N ASP A 62 -9.40 -9.90 -2.78
CA ASP A 62 -8.80 -10.94 -1.94
C ASP A 62 -7.60 -11.59 -2.63
N PHE A 63 -7.71 -11.83 -3.94
CA PHE A 63 -6.61 -12.38 -4.72
C PHE A 63 -5.41 -11.42 -4.78
N ILE A 64 -5.64 -10.12 -4.98
CA ILE A 64 -4.61 -9.08 -4.90
C ILE A 64 -3.97 -9.10 -3.51
N ALA A 65 -4.78 -9.04 -2.44
CA ALA A 65 -4.31 -8.98 -1.06
C ALA A 65 -3.38 -10.15 -0.67
N ARG A 66 -3.70 -11.39 -1.09
CA ARG A 66 -2.88 -12.58 -0.81
C ARG A 66 -1.56 -12.62 -1.58
N ASN A 67 -1.50 -11.92 -2.72
CA ASN A 67 -0.38 -11.90 -3.64
C ASN A 67 0.31 -10.52 -3.72
N TYR A 68 0.04 -9.65 -2.75
CA TYR A 68 0.62 -8.31 -2.62
C TYR A 68 1.90 -8.34 -1.78
N GLU A 69 3.01 -7.89 -2.35
CA GLU A 69 4.34 -7.88 -1.74
C GLU A 69 5.24 -6.79 -2.36
N SER A 70 6.44 -6.61 -1.81
CA SER A 70 7.45 -5.68 -2.34
C SER A 70 8.63 -6.41 -2.98
N ASP A 71 9.25 -5.76 -3.96
CA ASP A 71 10.55 -6.16 -4.45
C ASP A 71 11.70 -5.56 -3.62
N LYS A 72 12.94 -5.92 -3.96
CA LYS A 72 14.14 -5.44 -3.26
C LYS A 72 14.36 -3.93 -3.37
N ALA A 73 13.69 -3.25 -4.31
CA ALA A 73 13.77 -1.81 -4.49
C ALA A 73 12.65 -1.06 -3.74
N GLY A 74 11.81 -1.77 -2.98
CA GLY A 74 10.69 -1.15 -2.26
C GLY A 74 9.49 -0.83 -3.14
N GLN A 75 9.45 -1.34 -4.37
CA GLN A 75 8.29 -1.21 -5.23
C GLN A 75 7.29 -2.32 -4.90
N TRP A 76 6.06 -1.93 -4.60
CA TRP A 76 5.02 -2.89 -4.26
C TRP A 76 4.24 -3.31 -5.49
N PHE A 77 3.90 -4.59 -5.55
CA PHE A 77 3.20 -5.20 -6.67
C PHE A 77 2.24 -6.28 -6.17
N PHE A 78 1.22 -6.59 -6.98
CA PHE A 78 0.51 -7.86 -6.84
C PHE A 78 1.01 -8.84 -7.91
N GLN A 79 1.21 -10.09 -7.52
CA GLN A 79 1.67 -11.14 -8.42
C GLN A 79 0.47 -11.78 -9.14
N ASN A 80 0.30 -11.45 -10.42
CA ASN A 80 -0.74 -11.98 -11.30
C ASN A 80 -0.22 -13.14 -12.16
N GLY A 81 -0.19 -14.35 -11.59
CA GLY A 81 0.48 -15.47 -12.25
C GLY A 81 1.97 -15.13 -12.48
N PRO A 82 2.52 -15.20 -13.70
CA PRO A 82 3.92 -14.85 -13.95
C PRO A 82 4.18 -13.33 -13.98
N GLN A 83 3.14 -12.51 -14.14
CA GLN A 83 3.28 -11.06 -14.30
C GLN A 83 3.26 -10.35 -12.94
N ARG A 84 4.19 -9.42 -12.72
CA ARG A 84 4.06 -8.45 -11.63
C ARG A 84 3.28 -7.25 -12.11
N VAL A 85 2.29 -6.84 -11.34
CA VAL A 85 1.56 -5.60 -11.55
C VAL A 85 1.90 -4.65 -10.42
N TYR A 86 2.75 -3.67 -10.71
CA TYR A 86 3.21 -2.67 -9.75
C TYR A 86 2.11 -1.66 -9.42
N VAL A 87 2.11 -1.24 -8.16
CA VAL A 87 1.03 -0.44 -7.57
C VAL A 87 1.46 1.02 -7.40
N GLU A 88 0.63 1.92 -7.89
CA GLU A 88 0.72 3.35 -7.59
C GLU A 88 0.11 3.63 -6.21
N LEU A 89 0.89 4.23 -5.31
CA LEU A 89 0.50 4.46 -3.92
C LEU A 89 0.11 5.91 -3.71
N GLU A 90 -1.03 6.16 -3.09
CA GLU A 90 -1.39 7.52 -2.68
C GLU A 90 -0.53 8.01 -1.52
N ALA A 91 -0.28 7.15 -0.53
CA ALA A 91 0.45 7.50 0.69
C ALA A 91 1.56 6.48 1.01
N THR A 92 1.17 5.27 1.41
CA THR A 92 2.06 4.20 1.87
C THR A 92 1.61 2.85 1.31
N PRO A 93 2.49 1.83 1.30
CA PRO A 93 2.15 0.52 0.77
C PRO A 93 1.12 -0.24 1.58
N LEU A 94 1.07 -0.01 2.89
CA LEU A 94 0.07 -0.59 3.77
C LEU A 94 -0.81 0.52 4.34
N VAL A 95 -2.08 0.17 4.58
CA VAL A 95 -2.99 0.93 5.41
C VAL A 95 -3.39 0.04 6.59
N TRP A 96 -3.27 0.57 7.80
CA TRP A 96 -3.48 -0.15 9.05
C TRP A 96 -4.86 0.13 9.61
N ARG A 97 -5.57 -0.93 9.98
CA ARG A 97 -6.74 -0.89 10.85
C ARG A 97 -6.32 -1.23 12.27
N ILE A 98 -6.94 -0.55 13.24
CA ILE A 98 -6.70 -0.75 14.68
C ILE A 98 -8.03 -1.12 15.34
N ALA A 99 -8.06 -2.28 16.00
CA ALA A 99 -9.22 -2.69 16.78
C ALA A 99 -9.35 -1.86 18.06
N GLY A 100 -10.57 -1.49 18.45
CA GLY A 100 -10.87 -0.75 19.69
C GLY A 100 -10.84 -1.60 20.97
N GLY A 101 -10.03 -2.66 20.99
CA GLY A 101 -9.81 -3.51 22.16
C GLY A 101 -8.57 -3.08 22.95
N PRO A 102 -8.37 -3.63 24.16
CA PRO A 102 -7.25 -3.23 25.05
C PRO A 102 -5.87 -3.48 24.44
N ASP A 103 -5.77 -4.43 23.50
CA ASP A 103 -4.50 -4.80 22.86
C ASP A 103 -4.19 -3.97 21.60
N PHE A 104 -5.09 -3.08 21.17
CA PHE A 104 -4.96 -2.26 19.96
C PHE A 104 -4.51 -3.06 18.74
N ALA A 105 -5.12 -4.23 18.53
CA ALA A 105 -4.69 -5.18 17.51
C ALA A 105 -4.65 -4.52 16.12
N VAL A 106 -3.50 -4.65 15.45
CA VAL A 106 -3.23 -4.00 14.15
C VAL A 106 -3.36 -5.00 13.01
N THR A 107 -4.14 -4.64 11.99
CA THR A 107 -4.34 -5.46 10.79
C THR A 107 -4.16 -4.63 9.52
N ALA A 108 -3.44 -5.13 8.53
CA ALA A 108 -3.32 -4.48 7.22
C ALA A 108 -4.67 -4.48 6.49
N HIS A 109 -4.87 -3.55 5.56
CA HIS A 109 -5.96 -3.58 4.57
C HIS A 109 -6.02 -4.89 3.77
N THR A 110 -4.92 -5.66 3.71
CA THR A 110 -4.87 -7.00 3.11
C THR A 110 -5.36 -8.12 4.04
N GLY A 111 -5.88 -7.79 5.23
CA GLY A 111 -6.36 -8.75 6.25
C GLY A 111 -5.28 -9.43 7.10
N LYS A 112 -4.01 -9.05 6.96
CA LYS A 112 -2.89 -9.67 7.71
C LYS A 112 -2.66 -8.95 9.04
N ALA A 113 -2.67 -9.68 10.15
CA ALA A 113 -2.33 -9.15 11.46
C ALA A 113 -0.84 -8.78 11.55
N ALA A 114 -0.53 -7.70 12.25
CA ALA A 114 0.82 -7.16 12.37
C ALA A 114 1.18 -6.82 13.82
N ARG A 115 2.48 -6.82 14.12
CA ARG A 115 3.03 -6.38 15.39
C ARG A 115 3.72 -5.04 15.18
N VAL A 116 3.28 -4.03 15.91
CA VAL A 116 3.88 -2.70 15.86
C VAL A 116 5.31 -2.75 16.39
N GLN A 117 6.25 -2.20 15.62
CA GLN A 117 7.64 -2.03 16.01
C GLN A 117 7.96 -0.56 16.28
N ARG A 118 7.41 0.35 15.47
CA ARG A 118 7.57 1.80 15.64
C ARG A 118 6.28 2.53 15.30
N CYS A 119 6.04 3.63 15.99
CA CYS A 119 4.97 4.59 15.70
C CYS A 119 5.60 5.88 15.19
N ILE A 120 5.08 6.42 14.10
CA ILE A 120 5.56 7.63 13.45
C ILE A 120 4.40 8.62 13.35
N LEU A 121 4.69 9.89 13.60
CA LEU A 121 3.76 11.00 13.42
C LEU A 121 4.36 11.97 12.40
N ASP A 122 3.55 12.43 11.46
CA ASP A 122 3.99 13.45 10.50
C ASP A 122 3.52 14.86 10.89
N GLU A 123 3.95 15.85 10.11
CA GLU A 123 3.61 17.26 10.28
C GLU A 123 2.12 17.58 10.05
N HIS A 124 1.34 16.61 9.56
CA HIS A 124 -0.10 16.72 9.31
C HIS A 124 -0.94 15.99 10.37
N GLY A 125 -0.31 15.44 11.42
CA GLY A 125 -0.99 14.68 12.47
C GLY A 125 -1.42 13.28 12.04
N ARG A 126 -0.88 12.74 10.94
CA ARG A 126 -1.14 11.36 10.52
C ARG A 126 -0.22 10.40 11.25
N VAL A 127 -0.79 9.31 11.74
CA VAL A 127 -0.05 8.25 12.41
C VAL A 127 0.30 7.16 11.41
N TYR A 128 1.52 6.65 11.49
CA TYR A 128 2.00 5.52 10.71
C TYR A 128 2.61 4.47 11.63
N LEU A 129 2.53 3.22 11.21
CA LEU A 129 3.11 2.09 11.95
C LEU A 129 4.11 1.37 11.06
N ASP A 130 5.29 1.14 11.62
CA ASP A 130 6.32 0.24 11.10
C ASP A 130 6.14 -1.12 11.76
N THR A 131 6.08 -2.18 10.95
CA THR A 131 5.76 -3.54 11.40
C THR A 131 6.63 -4.55 10.68
N GLN A 132 6.57 -5.82 11.10
CA GLN A 132 7.24 -6.91 10.38
C GLN A 132 6.70 -7.15 8.96
N LEU A 133 5.51 -6.62 8.62
CA LEU A 133 4.95 -6.71 7.27
C LEU A 133 5.34 -5.53 6.38
N GLY A 134 5.81 -4.42 6.97
CA GLY A 134 6.15 -3.19 6.28
C GLY A 134 5.60 -1.93 6.96
N PHE A 135 5.78 -0.80 6.28
CA PHE A 135 5.36 0.52 6.73
C PHE A 135 3.99 0.91 6.17
N GLY A 136 3.15 1.54 7.00
CA GLY A 136 1.81 1.92 6.58
C GLY A 136 1.16 3.03 7.39
N LEU A 137 0.20 3.70 6.76
CA LEU A 137 -0.63 4.76 7.32
C LEU A 137 -1.76 4.14 8.16
N VAL A 138 -2.02 4.69 9.34
CA VAL A 138 -3.22 4.36 10.11
C VAL A 138 -4.45 4.93 9.41
N HIS A 139 -5.45 4.09 9.22
CA HIS A 139 -6.70 4.47 8.60
C HIS A 139 -7.38 5.59 9.41
N THR A 140 -7.92 6.60 8.72
CA THR A 140 -8.45 7.81 9.37
C THR A 140 -9.59 7.54 10.37
N GLN A 141 -10.39 6.49 10.15
CA GLN A 141 -11.46 6.07 11.07
C GLN A 141 -10.94 5.48 12.39
N ASP A 142 -9.67 5.07 12.44
CA ASP A 142 -9.09 4.36 13.58
C ASP A 142 -8.09 5.25 14.36
N MET A 143 -8.05 6.56 14.04
CA MET A 143 -7.18 7.54 14.68
C MET A 143 -7.46 7.71 16.17
N LEU A 144 -8.71 7.51 16.62
CA LEU A 144 -9.04 7.54 18.04
C LEU A 144 -8.34 6.40 18.79
N HIS A 145 -8.39 5.18 18.26
CA HIS A 145 -7.69 4.03 18.85
C HIS A 145 -6.16 4.24 18.84
N ALA A 146 -5.63 4.87 17.78
CA ALA A 146 -4.21 5.21 17.74
C ALA A 146 -3.82 6.23 18.82
N ALA A 147 -4.64 7.26 19.02
CA ALA A 147 -4.44 8.26 20.07
C ALA A 147 -4.49 7.61 21.45
N ASP A 148 -5.47 6.76 21.72
CA ASP A 148 -5.59 6.03 22.98
C ASP A 148 -4.33 5.17 23.28
N ALA A 149 -3.81 4.47 22.27
CA ALA A 149 -2.58 3.68 22.42
C ALA A 149 -1.34 4.54 22.72
N ILE A 150 -1.29 5.75 22.15
CA ILE A 150 -0.21 6.72 22.40
C ILE A 150 -0.33 7.32 23.81
N GLU A 151 -1.54 7.72 24.22
CA GLU A 151 -1.81 8.30 25.54
C GLU A 151 -1.55 7.30 26.67
N GLN A 152 -1.81 6.01 26.44
CA GLN A 152 -1.45 4.93 27.36
C GLN A 152 0.05 4.61 27.39
N GLY A 153 0.87 5.27 26.57
CA GLY A 153 2.31 5.05 26.48
C GLY A 153 2.70 3.72 25.83
N LEU A 154 1.75 3.01 25.21
CA LEU A 154 2.02 1.76 24.49
C LEU A 154 2.78 2.03 23.20
N TRP A 155 2.45 3.14 22.51
CA TRP A 155 3.14 3.61 21.33
C TRP A 155 3.79 4.97 21.59
N VAL A 156 5.07 5.10 21.24
CA VAL A 156 5.81 6.36 21.37
C VAL A 156 6.09 6.91 19.96
N PRO A 157 5.36 7.94 19.51
CA PRO A 157 5.53 8.49 18.18
C PRO A 157 6.89 9.14 18.00
N GLN A 158 7.51 8.91 16.84
CA GLN A 158 8.66 9.67 16.37
C GLN A 158 8.21 10.61 15.26
N GLU A 159 8.56 11.89 15.38
CA GLU A 159 8.22 12.87 14.34
C GLU A 159 9.09 12.67 13.11
N VAL A 160 8.46 12.54 11.94
CA VAL A 160 9.14 12.43 10.64
C VAL A 160 8.32 13.17 9.59
N LEU A 161 8.98 14.00 8.79
CA LEU A 161 8.30 14.70 7.70
C LEU A 161 7.78 13.71 6.65
N THR A 162 6.55 13.95 6.17
CA THR A 162 5.89 13.14 5.14
C THR A 162 6.78 12.89 3.94
N ARG A 163 7.50 13.92 3.50
CA ARG A 163 8.38 13.87 2.32
C ARG A 163 9.58 12.92 2.50
N GLU A 164 9.95 12.60 3.74
CA GLU A 164 11.10 11.74 4.07
C GLU A 164 10.69 10.26 4.24
N LEU A 165 9.40 9.98 4.41
CA LEU A 165 8.88 8.63 4.64
C LEU A 165 9.27 7.62 3.54
N PRO A 166 9.12 7.91 2.23
CA PRO A 166 9.49 6.97 1.17
C PRO A 166 10.96 6.54 1.23
N GLN A 167 11.85 7.49 1.50
CA GLN A 167 13.28 7.23 1.61
C GLN A 167 13.61 6.46 2.89
N ARG A 168 13.04 6.88 4.03
CA ARG A 168 13.32 6.30 5.35
C ARG A 168 12.81 4.86 5.50
N PHE A 169 11.66 4.56 4.90
CA PHE A 169 11.01 3.25 5.00
C PHE A 169 11.07 2.45 3.69
N ALA A 170 11.95 2.86 2.76
CA ALA A 170 12.28 2.16 1.53
C ALA A 170 11.04 1.70 0.73
N TYR A 171 10.18 2.65 0.34
CA TYR A 171 9.06 2.38 -0.55
C TYR A 171 8.95 3.40 -1.68
N VAL A 172 8.44 2.96 -2.84
CA VAL A 172 8.26 3.80 -4.03
C VAL A 172 6.78 4.09 -4.24
N ARG A 173 6.40 5.38 -4.26
CA ARG A 173 4.99 5.78 -4.48
C ARG A 173 4.51 5.60 -5.91
N SER A 174 5.38 5.83 -6.89
CA SER A 174 5.03 5.70 -8.31
C SER A 174 6.09 4.87 -9.04
N PRO A 175 5.97 3.53 -9.04
CA PRO A 175 6.81 2.67 -9.87
C PRO A 175 6.74 3.08 -11.35
N ALA A 176 5.56 3.50 -11.84
CA ALA A 176 5.37 3.89 -13.24
C ALA A 176 6.21 5.11 -13.65
N ALA A 177 6.43 6.08 -12.75
CA ALA A 177 7.23 7.27 -13.04
C ALA A 177 8.72 6.97 -13.30
N SER A 178 9.21 5.78 -12.91
CA SER A 178 10.58 5.33 -13.20
C SER A 178 10.70 4.57 -14.52
N GLN A 179 9.58 4.27 -15.17
CA GLN A 179 9.57 3.56 -16.45
C GLN A 179 9.74 4.54 -17.61
N PRO A 180 10.44 4.13 -18.70
CA PRO A 180 10.48 4.92 -19.91
C PRO A 180 9.05 5.13 -20.44
N VAL A 181 8.77 6.35 -20.89
CA VAL A 181 7.49 6.69 -21.55
C VAL A 181 7.31 5.74 -22.72
N ARG A 182 6.20 4.99 -22.73
CA ARG A 182 5.89 4.11 -23.87
C ARG A 182 5.65 5.01 -25.10
N PRO A 183 6.26 4.69 -26.25
CA PRO A 183 6.09 5.47 -27.48
C PRO A 183 4.64 5.46 -27.98
#